data_AF-A0A671NJE1-F1
#
_entry.id   AF-A0A671NJE1-F1
#
_cell.length_a   1.000
_cell.length_b   1.000
_cell.length_c   1.000
_cell.angle_alpha   90.00
_cell.angle_beta   90.00
_cell.angle_gamma   90.00
#
_symmetry.space_group_name_H-M   'P 1'
#
loop_
_entity.id
_entity.type
_entity.pdbx_description
1 polymer ?
#
loop_
_entity_poly.entity_id
_entity_poly.type
_entity_poly.pdbx_seq_one_letter_code
_entity_poly.pdbx_strand_id
1 'polypeptide(L)'
;MSKQWAAVVLVLIQLHCCDCCPDLCQCFSAAKVVCSDESMTALPLNISAQVRELIVVASGVTLLDGRSFRENLTLTKLVVLNSLVKKISHDAFNRLLELQELEISGNYYWLTFEVQTFRSLANLTRLLLNNNKISALDAGIFNSLHKLEALQLRGNGLSYLPRLLFHRLHKLQELDLSFNHISSVSADVFQNNSLLRALSLQANTISQLPDGIFTRLDHLEELNLRSNLISNLSAETFPSGLRKLILKKNALVQLPHTIFHKLHHITYLDLSQNQLSGVPSDLFQNLISLKKLDLSENRITALPGSVFNGLFSIKAIHLQKNKLSSLEANLLKDQHDIEQLYLSMNSLQSIPQGFFDDLDFQCVVQLHGNPWRCDCGLQYFFDWLRYNERNVEDLTRVYCEAPEVIRGHRLVSVDKEQLVCGKNSSSELQGSSVPNVTEIPVDGDDEDGGGI
;
A
#
# COMPACT_ATOMS: atom_id res chain seq x y z
N MET A 1 -9.62 69.23 33.98
CA MET A 1 -8.98 68.64 32.78
C MET A 1 -9.57 67.27 32.59
N SER A 2 -10.60 67.21 31.73
CA SER A 2 -11.75 66.33 31.92
C SER A 2 -11.67 65.05 31.08
N LYS A 3 -12.44 64.07 31.55
CA LYS A 3 -12.67 62.69 31.09
C LYS A 3 -13.09 62.54 29.60
N GLN A 4 -12.93 63.55 28.75
CA GLN A 4 -13.27 63.52 27.32
C GLN A 4 -12.17 62.89 26.45
N TRP A 5 -10.91 62.85 26.87
CA TRP A 5 -9.84 62.23 26.07
C TRP A 5 -9.74 60.70 26.24
N ALA A 6 -10.15 60.15 27.39
CA ALA A 6 -10.16 58.70 27.58
C ALA A 6 -11.26 58.01 26.75
N ALA A 7 -12.41 58.66 26.57
CA ALA A 7 -13.48 58.15 25.70
C ALA A 7 -13.09 58.24 24.21
N VAL A 8 -12.37 59.29 23.79
CA VAL A 8 -11.86 59.39 22.41
C VAL A 8 -10.75 58.37 22.15
N VAL A 9 -9.90 58.05 23.14
CA VAL A 9 -8.87 57.00 22.99
C VAL A 9 -9.47 55.59 23.07
N LEU A 10 -10.50 55.34 23.89
CA LEU A 10 -11.23 54.05 23.88
C LEU A 10 -12.08 53.87 22.62
N VAL A 11 -12.64 54.95 22.07
CA VAL A 11 -13.31 54.95 20.76
C VAL A 11 -12.30 54.82 19.62
N LEU A 12 -11.10 55.41 19.71
CA LEU A 12 -10.01 55.23 18.72
C LEU A 12 -9.30 53.87 18.82
N ILE A 13 -9.33 53.21 19.98
CA ILE A 13 -8.87 51.82 20.16
C ILE A 13 -9.96 50.82 19.75
N GLN A 14 -11.24 51.21 19.76
CA GLN A 14 -12.33 50.44 19.13
C GLN A 14 -12.56 50.76 17.63
N LEU A 15 -11.92 51.80 17.09
CA LEU A 15 -11.96 52.19 15.66
C LEU A 15 -10.74 51.72 14.84
N HIS A 16 -9.84 50.92 15.41
CA HIS A 16 -8.89 50.11 14.64
C HIS A 16 -9.45 48.69 14.41
N CYS A 17 -10.77 48.61 14.18
CA CYS A 17 -11.36 47.43 13.59
C CYS A 17 -10.77 47.28 12.17
N CYS A 18 -10.49 46.04 11.77
CA CYS A 18 -10.06 45.71 10.41
C CYS A 18 -10.97 46.37 9.37
N ASP A 19 -10.48 47.37 8.63
CA ASP A 19 -11.11 47.78 7.37
C ASP A 19 -10.81 46.70 6.32
N CYS A 20 -11.73 45.91 5.77
CA CYS A 20 -13.04 45.43 6.19
C CYS A 20 -12.91 43.91 6.05
N CYS A 21 -13.03 43.14 7.13
CA CYS A 21 -13.13 41.69 6.93
C CYS A 21 -14.45 41.41 6.18
N PRO A 22 -14.44 40.70 5.04
CA PRO A 22 -15.67 40.47 4.31
C PRO A 22 -16.71 39.75 5.15
N ASP A 23 -17.99 40.08 4.94
CA ASP A 23 -19.09 39.36 5.57
C ASP A 23 -18.99 37.86 5.24
N LEU A 24 -19.37 37.01 6.20
CA LEU A 24 -19.26 35.54 6.13
C LEU A 24 -17.82 35.00 6.13
N CYS A 25 -16.83 35.85 6.39
CA CYS A 25 -15.43 35.48 6.53
C CYS A 25 -14.84 35.85 7.90
N GLN A 26 -13.75 35.17 8.24
CA GLN A 26 -12.92 35.41 9.41
C GLN A 26 -11.51 35.80 8.94
N CYS A 27 -11.03 36.95 9.39
CA CYS A 27 -9.71 37.47 9.06
C CYS A 27 -8.78 37.22 10.23
N PHE A 28 -7.85 36.28 10.06
CA PHE A 28 -6.85 35.93 11.09
C PHE A 28 -5.67 36.91 11.08
N SER A 29 -5.38 37.47 9.91
CA SER A 29 -4.43 38.58 9.72
C SER A 29 -4.82 39.35 8.48
N ALA A 30 -4.17 40.50 8.24
CA ALA A 30 -4.33 41.25 6.99
C ALA A 30 -3.98 40.42 5.74
N ALA A 31 -3.16 39.37 5.90
CA ALA A 31 -2.71 38.51 4.81
C ALA A 31 -3.51 37.20 4.67
N LYS A 32 -4.31 36.81 5.68
CA LYS A 32 -4.98 35.50 5.73
C LYS A 32 -6.45 35.62 6.09
N VAL A 33 -7.29 35.18 5.16
CA VAL A 33 -8.76 35.22 5.28
C VAL A 33 -9.33 33.83 5.06
N VAL A 34 -10.28 33.45 5.90
CA VAL A 34 -11.00 32.18 5.83
C VAL A 34 -12.49 32.46 5.75
N CYS A 35 -13.15 32.02 4.69
CA CYS A 35 -14.59 32.13 4.51
C CYS A 35 -15.23 30.76 4.65
N SER A 36 -16.22 30.63 5.53
CA SER A 36 -16.86 29.35 5.82
C SER A 36 -18.32 29.55 6.18
N ASP A 37 -19.17 29.59 5.15
CA ASP A 37 -20.61 29.74 5.31
C ASP A 37 -21.35 29.11 4.11
N GLU A 38 -22.27 28.19 4.38
CA GLU A 38 -23.04 27.48 3.34
C GLU A 38 -23.98 28.41 2.56
N SER A 39 -24.40 29.52 3.16
CA SER A 39 -25.25 30.53 2.50
C SER A 39 -24.48 31.41 1.52
N MET A 40 -23.14 31.38 1.56
CA MET A 40 -22.28 32.16 0.68
C MET A 40 -22.30 31.61 -0.76
N THR A 41 -23.17 32.14 -1.61
CA THR A 41 -23.33 31.69 -3.01
C THR A 41 -22.28 32.23 -3.98
N ALA A 42 -21.53 33.26 -3.58
CA ALA A 42 -20.46 33.88 -4.35
C ALA A 42 -19.35 34.36 -3.41
N LEU A 43 -18.11 34.46 -3.92
CA LEU A 43 -17.01 35.01 -3.13
C LEU A 43 -17.21 36.51 -2.87
N PRO A 44 -16.79 37.02 -1.69
CA PRO A 44 -16.89 38.44 -1.41
C PRO A 44 -16.06 39.26 -2.40
N LEU A 45 -16.64 40.34 -2.92
CA LEU A 45 -15.97 41.19 -3.92
C LEU A 45 -14.95 42.16 -3.31
N ASN A 46 -15.04 42.42 -2.00
CA ASN A 46 -14.26 43.41 -1.27
C ASN A 46 -13.06 42.82 -0.51
N ILE A 47 -12.50 41.71 -0.99
CA ILE A 47 -11.29 41.13 -0.38
C ILE A 47 -10.12 42.09 -0.60
N SER A 48 -9.52 42.55 0.51
CA SER A 48 -8.40 43.49 0.50
C SER A 48 -7.23 42.99 -0.35
N ALA A 49 -6.57 43.91 -1.06
CA ALA A 49 -5.35 43.64 -1.84
C ALA A 49 -4.13 43.24 -0.97
N GLN A 50 -4.23 43.31 0.36
CA GLN A 50 -3.21 42.81 1.28
C GLN A 50 -3.29 41.30 1.52
N VAL A 51 -4.44 40.69 1.22
CA VAL A 51 -4.69 39.27 1.47
C VAL A 51 -3.87 38.42 0.50
N ARG A 52 -3.03 37.53 1.04
CA ARG A 52 -2.16 36.62 0.30
C ARG A 52 -2.68 35.19 0.30
N GLU A 53 -3.36 34.80 1.37
CA GLU A 53 -3.97 33.49 1.56
C GLU A 53 -5.47 33.64 1.72
N LEU A 54 -6.23 33.07 0.77
CA LEU A 54 -7.68 32.98 0.84
C LEU A 54 -8.08 31.51 0.93
N ILE A 55 -8.80 31.16 1.98
CA ILE A 55 -9.33 29.82 2.20
C ILE A 55 -10.85 29.90 2.24
N VAL A 56 -11.51 29.10 1.42
CA VAL A 56 -12.96 29.01 1.32
C VAL A 56 -13.33 27.57 1.61
N VAL A 57 -14.10 27.32 2.65
CA VAL A 57 -14.45 25.96 3.09
C VAL A 57 -15.95 25.87 3.27
N ALA A 58 -16.56 24.73 2.92
CA ALA A 58 -17.98 24.47 3.21
C ALA A 58 -18.90 25.62 2.78
N SER A 59 -18.71 26.11 1.55
CA SER A 59 -19.44 27.27 1.02
C SER A 59 -20.45 26.88 -0.06
N GLY A 60 -21.50 27.70 -0.19
CA GLY A 60 -22.50 27.60 -1.24
C GLY A 60 -22.04 28.07 -2.63
N VAL A 61 -20.75 28.38 -2.80
CA VAL A 61 -20.20 28.94 -4.05
C VAL A 61 -20.28 27.88 -5.15
N THR A 62 -20.94 28.23 -6.27
CA THR A 62 -21.15 27.30 -7.40
C THR A 62 -20.35 27.63 -8.66
N LEU A 63 -19.88 28.88 -8.80
CA LEU A 63 -19.18 29.38 -9.97
C LEU A 63 -17.96 30.20 -9.53
N LEU A 64 -16.81 29.93 -10.16
CA LEU A 64 -15.65 30.82 -10.13
C LEU A 64 -15.46 31.43 -11.52
N ASP A 65 -15.40 32.75 -11.59
CA ASP A 65 -15.30 33.54 -12.82
C ASP A 65 -14.35 34.74 -12.64
N GLY A 66 -14.09 35.50 -13.71
CA GLY A 66 -13.18 36.65 -13.65
C GLY A 66 -13.59 37.78 -12.68
N ARG A 67 -14.81 37.76 -12.13
CA ARG A 67 -15.26 38.72 -11.11
C ARG A 67 -14.91 38.27 -9.69
N SER A 68 -14.72 36.96 -9.49
CA SER A 68 -14.53 36.33 -8.19
C SER A 68 -13.29 36.83 -7.44
N PHE A 69 -12.27 37.30 -8.16
CA PHE A 69 -11.01 37.81 -7.58
C PHE A 69 -10.61 39.18 -8.12
N ARG A 70 -11.59 40.01 -8.52
CA ARG A 70 -11.33 41.26 -9.26
C ARG A 70 -10.42 42.25 -8.54
N GLU A 71 -10.59 42.38 -7.22
CA GLU A 71 -9.90 43.37 -6.38
C GLU A 71 -8.63 42.83 -5.70
N ASN A 72 -8.48 41.50 -5.62
CA ASN A 72 -7.31 40.86 -4.99
C ASN A 72 -6.42 40.17 -6.03
N LEU A 73 -5.38 40.90 -6.45
CA LEU A 73 -4.42 40.45 -7.45
C LEU A 73 -3.12 39.89 -6.85
N THR A 74 -2.98 39.91 -5.52
CA THR A 74 -1.72 39.61 -4.82
C THR A 74 -1.73 38.24 -4.15
N LEU A 75 -2.83 37.47 -4.29
CA LEU A 75 -2.97 36.12 -3.76
C LEU A 75 -1.81 35.23 -4.22
N THR A 76 -1.19 34.59 -3.23
CA THR A 76 -0.17 33.55 -3.41
C THR A 76 -0.74 32.16 -3.15
N LYS A 77 -1.82 32.07 -2.35
CA LYS A 77 -2.50 30.83 -2.02
C LYS A 77 -4.02 30.99 -2.05
N LEU A 78 -4.67 30.13 -2.82
CA LEU A 78 -6.13 30.03 -2.89
C LEU A 78 -6.54 28.59 -2.63
N VAL A 79 -7.40 28.39 -1.63
CA VAL A 79 -7.88 27.08 -1.22
C VAL A 79 -9.41 27.11 -1.21
N VAL A 80 -10.06 26.22 -1.95
CA VAL A 80 -11.51 26.06 -2.01
C VAL A 80 -11.84 24.60 -1.71
N LEU A 81 -12.37 24.33 -0.53
CA LEU A 81 -12.60 22.98 -0.02
C LEU A 81 -14.07 22.73 0.23
N ASN A 82 -14.51 21.50 -0.08
CA ASN A 82 -15.84 20.99 0.28
C ASN A 82 -16.96 21.98 -0.04
N SER A 83 -16.84 22.66 -1.18
CA SER A 83 -17.79 23.68 -1.63
C SER A 83 -18.67 23.13 -2.75
N LEU A 84 -19.62 23.94 -3.23
CA LEU A 84 -20.56 23.50 -4.27
C LEU A 84 -20.12 23.89 -5.69
N VAL A 85 -18.82 24.09 -5.92
CA VAL A 85 -18.30 24.61 -7.21
C VAL A 85 -18.57 23.60 -8.32
N LYS A 86 -19.29 24.04 -9.35
CA LYS A 86 -19.67 23.24 -10.53
C LYS A 86 -18.88 23.64 -11.76
N LYS A 87 -18.56 24.93 -11.88
CA LYS A 87 -17.89 25.48 -13.07
C LYS A 87 -16.81 26.47 -12.68
N ILE A 88 -15.69 26.37 -13.37
CA ILE A 88 -14.62 27.38 -13.37
C ILE A 88 -14.52 27.92 -14.78
N SER A 89 -14.77 29.22 -14.93
CA SER A 89 -14.68 29.90 -16.23
C SER A 89 -13.21 30.10 -16.63
N HIS A 90 -12.91 30.15 -17.93
CA HIS A 90 -11.53 30.30 -18.41
C HIS A 90 -10.83 31.58 -17.89
N ASP A 91 -11.59 32.59 -17.49
CA ASP A 91 -11.09 33.88 -17.02
C ASP A 91 -10.92 33.98 -15.49
N ALA A 92 -11.34 32.95 -14.75
CA ALA A 92 -11.40 32.97 -13.28
C ALA A 92 -10.06 33.35 -12.62
N PHE A 93 -8.96 32.87 -13.18
CA PHE A 93 -7.62 33.06 -12.60
C PHE A 93 -6.72 33.99 -13.42
N ASN A 94 -7.25 34.67 -14.44
CA ASN A 94 -6.45 35.45 -15.39
C ASN A 94 -5.60 36.54 -14.74
N ARG A 95 -6.04 37.07 -13.58
CA ARG A 95 -5.35 38.15 -12.87
C ARG A 95 -4.53 37.70 -11.66
N LEU A 96 -4.57 36.42 -11.29
CA LEU A 96 -3.86 35.87 -10.13
C LEU A 96 -2.42 35.48 -10.49
N LEU A 97 -1.62 36.46 -10.91
CA LEU A 97 -0.27 36.22 -11.46
C LEU A 97 0.77 35.79 -10.41
N GLU A 98 0.52 36.12 -9.14
CA GLU A 98 1.38 35.78 -8.01
C GLU A 98 1.03 34.41 -7.38
N LEU A 99 0.00 33.73 -7.89
CA LEU A 99 -0.50 32.50 -7.29
C LEU A 99 0.52 31.37 -7.40
N GLN A 100 0.87 30.79 -6.26
CA GLN A 100 1.82 29.69 -6.11
C GLN A 100 1.11 28.38 -5.76
N GLU A 101 0.05 28.45 -4.95
CA GLU A 101 -0.74 27.29 -4.55
C GLU A 101 -2.22 27.51 -4.86
N LEU A 102 -2.79 26.57 -5.61
CA LEU A 102 -4.21 26.52 -5.91
C LEU A 102 -4.73 25.15 -5.50
N GLU A 103 -5.65 25.14 -4.54
CA GLU A 103 -6.42 23.96 -4.18
C GLU A 103 -7.90 24.20 -4.43
N ILE A 104 -8.52 23.31 -5.19
CA ILE A 104 -9.97 23.24 -5.38
C ILE A 104 -10.34 21.78 -5.23
N SER A 105 -10.71 21.37 -4.02
CA SER A 105 -10.90 19.95 -3.67
C SER A 105 -12.23 19.69 -2.97
N GLY A 106 -12.74 18.47 -3.08
CA GLY A 106 -13.95 18.02 -2.38
C GLY A 106 -15.24 18.64 -2.91
N ASN A 107 -15.26 19.15 -4.14
CA ASN A 107 -16.51 19.60 -4.75
C ASN A 107 -17.27 18.39 -5.29
N TYR A 108 -18.41 18.08 -4.66
CA TYR A 108 -19.17 16.87 -4.91
C TYR A 108 -19.91 16.86 -6.26
N TYR A 109 -20.09 18.03 -6.88
CA TYR A 109 -20.70 18.17 -8.18
C TYR A 109 -19.68 17.96 -9.31
N TRP A 110 -20.21 17.66 -10.49
CA TRP A 110 -19.43 17.63 -11.72
C TRP A 110 -18.70 18.95 -11.95
N LEU A 111 -17.36 18.90 -11.96
CA LEU A 111 -16.50 20.06 -12.14
C LEU A 111 -15.98 20.09 -13.57
N THR A 112 -16.38 21.12 -14.34
CA THR A 112 -15.86 21.37 -15.69
C THR A 112 -14.87 22.51 -15.70
N PHE A 113 -13.80 22.34 -16.47
CA PHE A 113 -12.87 23.40 -16.86
C PHE A 113 -13.11 23.80 -18.30
N GLU A 114 -12.92 25.08 -18.61
CA GLU A 114 -12.77 25.54 -19.98
C GLU A 114 -11.31 25.43 -20.40
N VAL A 115 -11.07 25.25 -21.70
CA VAL A 115 -9.71 25.27 -22.27
C VAL A 115 -9.01 26.56 -21.85
N GLN A 116 -7.75 26.48 -21.41
CA GLN A 116 -6.94 27.60 -20.91
C GLN A 116 -7.26 28.12 -19.50
N THR A 117 -8.08 27.45 -18.69
CA THR A 117 -8.38 27.87 -17.30
C THR A 117 -7.13 28.23 -16.48
N PHE A 118 -6.00 27.54 -16.69
CA PHE A 118 -4.75 27.78 -15.95
C PHE A 118 -3.68 28.59 -16.73
N ARG A 119 -4.05 29.23 -17.85
CA ARG A 119 -3.09 29.84 -18.79
C ARG A 119 -2.23 30.94 -18.18
N SER A 120 -2.78 31.74 -17.26
CA SER A 120 -2.09 32.86 -16.60
C SER A 120 -1.22 32.45 -15.42
N LEU A 121 -1.38 31.23 -14.90
CA LEU A 121 -0.81 30.79 -13.61
C LEU A 121 0.64 30.31 -13.73
N ALA A 122 1.51 31.11 -14.35
CA ALA A 122 2.90 30.74 -14.63
C ALA A 122 3.77 30.58 -13.36
N ASN A 123 3.33 31.13 -12.22
CA ASN A 123 4.00 31.03 -10.93
C ASN A 123 3.55 29.85 -10.05
N LEU A 124 2.56 29.08 -10.51
CA LEU A 124 1.99 28.00 -9.74
C LEU A 124 2.99 26.87 -9.53
N THR A 125 3.21 26.49 -8.27
CA THR A 125 4.06 25.38 -7.85
C THR A 125 3.24 24.19 -7.37
N ARG A 126 2.02 24.42 -6.87
CA ARG A 126 1.12 23.38 -6.37
C ARG A 126 -0.30 23.54 -6.91
N LEU A 127 -0.82 22.48 -7.53
CA LEU A 127 -2.20 22.40 -8.01
C LEU A 127 -2.87 21.14 -7.46
N LEU A 128 -3.87 21.33 -6.60
CA LEU A 128 -4.60 20.25 -5.95
C LEU A 128 -6.07 20.31 -6.40
N LEU A 129 -6.51 19.25 -7.07
CA LEU A 129 -7.85 19.12 -7.64
C LEU A 129 -8.51 17.83 -7.17
N ASN A 130 -8.34 17.50 -5.88
CA ASN A 130 -8.69 16.19 -5.33
C ASN A 130 -10.18 16.05 -5.04
N ASN A 131 -10.68 14.81 -5.14
CA ASN A 131 -12.04 14.43 -4.77
C ASN A 131 -13.11 15.34 -5.42
N ASN A 132 -12.85 15.76 -6.66
CA ASN A 132 -13.86 16.38 -7.49
C ASN A 132 -14.50 15.29 -8.38
N LYS A 133 -15.41 15.68 -9.27
CA LYS A 133 -16.01 14.79 -10.27
C LYS A 133 -15.49 15.08 -11.67
N ILE A 134 -14.17 15.27 -11.82
CA ILE A 134 -13.54 15.53 -13.11
C ILE A 134 -13.45 14.21 -13.91
N SER A 135 -14.14 14.10 -15.05
CA SER A 135 -14.11 12.87 -15.86
C SER A 135 -13.10 12.86 -16.99
N ALA A 136 -12.71 14.04 -17.46
CA ALA A 136 -11.86 14.24 -18.62
C ALA A 136 -11.01 15.49 -18.45
N LEU A 137 -9.85 15.47 -19.07
CA LEU A 137 -8.93 16.60 -19.15
C LEU A 137 -8.66 16.89 -20.62
N ASP A 138 -8.66 18.17 -20.97
CA ASP A 138 -8.28 18.59 -22.31
C ASP A 138 -6.76 18.48 -22.51
N ALA A 139 -6.36 18.19 -23.75
CA ALA A 139 -4.96 18.19 -24.13
C ALA A 139 -4.35 19.58 -23.89
N GLY A 140 -3.24 19.63 -23.16
CA GLY A 140 -2.50 20.86 -22.90
C GLY A 140 -3.08 21.78 -21.83
N ILE A 141 -4.08 21.33 -21.05
CA ILE A 141 -4.66 22.12 -19.94
C ILE A 141 -3.61 22.61 -18.92
N PHE A 142 -2.49 21.90 -18.77
CA PHE A 142 -1.39 22.24 -17.87
C PHE A 142 -0.17 22.87 -18.56
N ASN A 143 -0.22 23.15 -19.86
CA ASN A 143 0.98 23.53 -20.64
C ASN A 143 1.67 24.81 -20.16
N SER A 144 0.95 25.74 -19.52
CA SER A 144 1.48 26.99 -18.98
C SER A 144 2.18 26.84 -17.63
N LEU A 145 1.98 25.71 -16.93
CA LEU A 145 2.38 25.53 -15.53
C LEU A 145 3.84 25.06 -15.40
N HIS A 146 4.77 25.82 -15.99
CA HIS A 146 6.18 25.43 -16.11
C HIS A 146 6.93 25.34 -14.77
N LYS A 147 6.40 25.97 -13.70
CA LYS A 147 6.96 25.91 -12.34
C LYS A 147 6.30 24.86 -11.44
N LEU A 148 5.34 24.09 -11.97
CA LEU A 148 4.57 23.15 -11.16
C LEU A 148 5.46 22.03 -10.63
N GLU A 149 5.41 21.84 -9.31
CA GLU A 149 6.17 20.83 -8.57
C GLU A 149 5.25 19.71 -8.05
N ALA A 150 4.02 20.04 -7.68
CA ALA A 150 3.03 19.05 -7.25
C ALA A 150 1.70 19.20 -7.99
N LEU A 151 1.22 18.10 -8.56
CA LEU A 151 -0.10 17.99 -9.18
C LEU A 151 -0.86 16.83 -8.55
N GLN A 152 -2.01 17.13 -7.95
CA GLN A 152 -2.89 16.11 -7.38
C GLN A 152 -4.25 16.14 -8.05
N LEU A 153 -4.67 14.99 -8.58
CA LEU A 153 -5.94 14.73 -9.28
C LEU A 153 -6.62 13.50 -8.67
N ARG A 154 -6.32 13.20 -7.40
CA ARG A 154 -6.80 12.02 -6.70
C ARG A 154 -8.32 12.04 -6.58
N GLY A 155 -8.98 10.89 -6.64
CA GLY A 155 -10.41 10.78 -6.29
C GLY A 155 -11.34 11.42 -7.31
N ASN A 156 -10.93 11.52 -8.57
CA ASN A 156 -11.73 12.01 -9.68
C ASN A 156 -12.33 10.84 -10.50
N GLY A 157 -12.97 11.15 -11.63
CA GLY A 157 -13.56 10.18 -12.53
C GLY A 157 -12.75 9.93 -13.80
N LEU A 158 -11.44 10.22 -13.79
CA LEU A 158 -10.62 10.16 -15.00
C LEU A 158 -10.52 8.72 -15.52
N SER A 159 -10.99 8.49 -16.75
CA SER A 159 -10.93 7.17 -17.38
C SER A 159 -9.75 6.99 -18.35
N TYR A 160 -9.24 8.11 -18.89
CA TYR A 160 -8.09 8.15 -19.78
C TYR A 160 -7.28 9.44 -19.55
N LEU A 161 -6.01 9.42 -19.97
CA LEU A 161 -5.15 10.59 -19.97
C LEU A 161 -4.80 10.96 -21.42
N PRO A 162 -4.96 12.22 -21.85
CA PRO A 162 -4.45 12.68 -23.13
C PRO A 162 -2.94 12.40 -23.29
N ARG A 163 -2.51 12.14 -24.52
CA ARG A 163 -1.10 12.02 -24.86
C ARG A 163 -0.35 13.31 -24.50
N LEU A 164 0.89 13.17 -24.05
CA LEU A 164 1.72 14.31 -23.64
C LEU A 164 1.09 15.23 -22.57
N LEU A 165 0.11 14.77 -21.77
CA LEU A 165 -0.60 15.64 -20.82
C LEU A 165 0.33 16.44 -19.89
N PHE A 166 1.45 15.83 -19.47
CA PHE A 166 2.40 16.42 -18.52
C PHE A 166 3.71 16.90 -19.16
N HIS A 167 3.82 16.92 -20.50
CA HIS A 167 5.11 17.08 -21.20
C HIS A 167 5.82 18.43 -20.99
N ARG A 168 5.10 19.47 -20.54
CA ARG A 168 5.64 20.80 -20.20
C ARG A 168 5.96 21.00 -18.72
N LEU A 169 5.60 20.04 -17.87
CA LEU A 169 5.75 20.11 -16.42
C LEU A 169 7.14 19.61 -16.01
N HIS A 170 8.18 20.31 -16.46
CA HIS A 170 9.58 19.89 -16.30
C HIS A 170 10.08 19.93 -14.84
N LYS A 171 9.38 20.66 -13.96
CA LYS A 171 9.68 20.75 -12.52
C LYS A 171 8.85 19.82 -11.65
N LEU A 172 7.99 19.00 -12.25
CA LEU A 172 7.06 18.15 -11.52
C LEU A 172 7.83 17.11 -10.69
N GLN A 173 7.58 17.09 -9.40
CA GLN A 173 8.18 16.20 -8.40
C GLN A 173 7.15 15.23 -7.82
N GLU A 174 5.89 15.64 -7.70
CA GLU A 174 4.81 14.83 -7.14
C GLU A 174 3.61 14.79 -8.10
N LEU A 175 3.15 13.59 -8.43
CA LEU A 175 1.96 13.37 -9.24
C LEU A 175 1.07 12.30 -8.59
N ASP A 176 -0.12 12.71 -8.14
CA ASP A 176 -1.14 11.80 -7.61
C ASP A 176 -2.34 11.71 -8.55
N LEU A 177 -2.50 10.55 -9.18
CA LEU A 177 -3.62 10.17 -10.04
C LEU A 177 -4.46 9.03 -9.41
N SER A 178 -4.30 8.79 -8.12
CA SER A 178 -4.95 7.67 -7.44
C SER A 178 -6.46 7.83 -7.32
N PHE A 179 -7.17 6.71 -7.12
CA PHE A 179 -8.64 6.69 -6.97
C PHE A 179 -9.36 7.34 -8.16
N ASN A 180 -8.95 6.96 -9.37
CA ASN A 180 -9.60 7.31 -10.63
C ASN A 180 -10.09 6.02 -11.34
N HIS A 181 -10.45 6.11 -12.61
CA HIS A 181 -10.90 4.99 -13.43
C HIS A 181 -9.96 4.74 -14.63
N ILE A 182 -8.68 5.09 -14.48
CA ILE A 182 -7.71 5.00 -15.58
C ILE A 182 -7.51 3.53 -15.93
N SER A 183 -7.85 3.14 -17.16
CA SER A 183 -7.68 1.78 -17.65
C SER A 183 -6.34 1.54 -18.36
N SER A 184 -5.73 2.60 -18.87
CA SER A 184 -4.46 2.55 -19.62
C SER A 184 -3.74 3.89 -19.60
N VAL A 185 -2.41 3.85 -19.73
CA VAL A 185 -1.55 5.02 -19.88
C VAL A 185 -0.76 4.91 -21.18
N SER A 186 -0.52 6.03 -21.87
CA SER A 186 0.30 6.02 -23.09
C SER A 186 1.79 6.05 -22.75
N ALA A 187 2.64 5.44 -23.60
CA ALA A 187 4.10 5.36 -23.39
C ALA A 187 4.79 6.73 -23.20
N ASP A 188 4.19 7.78 -23.75
CA ASP A 188 4.72 9.14 -23.79
C ASP A 188 4.21 10.06 -22.67
N VAL A 189 3.28 9.59 -21.82
CA VAL A 189 2.59 10.47 -20.86
C VAL A 189 3.53 11.07 -19.80
N PHE A 190 4.62 10.39 -19.45
CA PHE A 190 5.61 10.82 -18.45
C PHE A 190 6.99 11.17 -19.03
N GLN A 191 7.13 11.24 -20.35
CA GLN A 191 8.43 11.24 -21.05
C GLN A 191 9.39 12.37 -20.62
N ASN A 192 8.86 13.53 -20.22
CA ASN A 192 9.64 14.75 -19.92
C ASN A 192 9.63 15.13 -18.43
N ASN A 193 9.21 14.23 -17.54
CA ASN A 193 9.04 14.50 -16.11
C ASN A 193 10.18 13.85 -15.30
N SER A 194 11.44 14.03 -15.70
CA SER A 194 12.60 13.36 -15.11
C SER A 194 12.89 13.74 -13.64
N LEU A 195 12.32 14.84 -13.15
CA LEU A 195 12.40 15.28 -11.75
C LEU A 195 11.32 14.66 -10.85
N LEU A 196 10.43 13.84 -11.40
CA LEU A 196 9.36 13.20 -10.63
C LEU A 196 9.97 12.26 -9.57
N ARG A 197 9.61 12.49 -8.32
CA ARG A 197 10.05 11.72 -7.14
C ARG A 197 8.98 10.76 -6.64
N ALA A 198 7.71 11.17 -6.71
CA ALA A 198 6.58 10.37 -6.27
C ALA A 198 5.49 10.31 -7.34
N LEU A 199 5.11 9.08 -7.71
CA LEU A 199 4.02 8.79 -8.64
C LEU A 199 3.04 7.80 -8.01
N SER A 200 1.78 8.23 -7.89
CA SER A 200 0.69 7.38 -7.42
C SER A 200 -0.37 7.18 -8.51
N LEU A 201 -0.55 5.92 -8.90
CA LEU A 201 -1.61 5.43 -9.78
C LEU A 201 -2.51 4.43 -9.04
N GLN A 202 -2.48 4.44 -7.71
CA GLN A 202 -3.24 3.53 -6.86
C GLN A 202 -4.74 3.56 -7.15
N ALA A 203 -5.43 2.43 -7.01
CA ALA A 203 -6.88 2.36 -7.10
C ALA A 203 -7.40 2.93 -8.42
N ASN A 204 -6.85 2.41 -9.51
CA ASN A 204 -7.31 2.60 -10.88
C ASN A 204 -7.67 1.22 -11.46
N THR A 205 -7.93 1.15 -12.76
CA THR A 205 -8.28 -0.09 -13.47
C THR A 205 -7.22 -0.47 -14.51
N ILE A 206 -5.95 -0.13 -14.25
CA ILE A 206 -4.84 -0.37 -15.19
C ILE A 206 -4.58 -1.87 -15.26
N SER A 207 -4.74 -2.46 -16.45
CA SER A 207 -4.47 -3.88 -16.68
C SER A 207 -3.11 -4.14 -17.32
N GLN A 208 -2.60 -3.17 -18.08
CA GLN A 208 -1.32 -3.24 -18.77
C GLN A 208 -0.57 -1.91 -18.68
N LEU A 209 0.75 -2.01 -18.63
CA LEU A 209 1.66 -0.87 -18.69
C LEU A 209 2.47 -0.98 -19.98
N PRO A 210 2.66 0.13 -20.72
CA PRO A 210 3.60 0.15 -21.84
C PRO A 210 5.02 -0.16 -21.37
N ASP A 211 5.79 -0.81 -22.24
CA ASP A 211 7.19 -1.13 -21.95
C ASP A 211 8.00 0.15 -21.69
N GLY A 212 8.77 0.12 -20.61
CA GLY A 212 9.64 1.21 -20.22
C GLY A 212 8.94 2.52 -19.85
N ILE A 213 7.64 2.51 -19.55
CA ILE A 213 6.85 3.71 -19.21
C ILE A 213 7.48 4.59 -18.12
N PHE A 214 8.23 3.99 -17.19
CA PHE A 214 8.89 4.70 -16.09
C PHE A 214 10.41 4.87 -16.28
N THR A 215 10.99 4.39 -17.38
CA THR A 215 12.46 4.34 -17.57
C THR A 215 13.13 5.70 -17.70
N ARG A 216 12.37 6.75 -18.01
CA ARG A 216 12.86 8.15 -18.10
C ARG A 216 12.69 8.92 -16.78
N LEU A 217 12.16 8.29 -15.75
CA LEU A 217 11.93 8.90 -14.44
C LEU A 217 13.12 8.63 -13.53
N ASP A 218 14.25 9.24 -13.87
CA ASP A 218 15.56 8.96 -13.26
C ASP A 218 15.61 9.25 -11.75
N HIS A 219 14.77 10.17 -11.26
CA HIS A 219 14.68 10.56 -9.85
C HIS A 219 13.47 9.95 -9.12
N LEU A 220 12.77 8.99 -9.73
CA LEU A 220 11.58 8.41 -9.11
C LEU A 220 11.98 7.55 -7.91
N GLU A 221 11.51 7.96 -6.72
CA GLU A 221 11.79 7.30 -5.45
C GLU A 221 10.61 6.45 -5.00
N GLU A 222 9.37 6.92 -5.19
CA GLU A 222 8.15 6.22 -4.79
C GLU A 222 7.22 5.97 -5.98
N LEU A 223 6.91 4.70 -6.23
CA LEU A 223 5.91 4.27 -7.21
C LEU A 223 4.83 3.43 -6.55
N ASN A 224 3.59 3.93 -6.59
CA ASN A 224 2.44 3.25 -6.04
C ASN A 224 1.44 2.85 -7.15
N LEU A 225 1.39 1.55 -7.41
CA LEU A 225 0.50 0.90 -8.38
C LEU A 225 -0.55 0.01 -7.69
N ARG A 226 -0.74 0.19 -6.38
CA ARG A 226 -1.64 -0.63 -5.56
C ARG A 226 -3.07 -0.66 -6.11
N SER A 227 -3.78 -1.77 -5.95
CA SER A 227 -5.21 -1.88 -6.30
C SER A 227 -5.46 -1.54 -7.77
N ASN A 228 -4.72 -2.17 -8.68
CA ASN A 228 -4.98 -2.13 -10.12
C ASN A 228 -5.29 -3.56 -10.62
N LEU A 229 -5.29 -3.77 -11.94
CA LEU A 229 -5.57 -5.05 -12.58
C LEU A 229 -4.34 -5.61 -13.32
N ILE A 230 -3.14 -5.18 -12.93
CA ILE A 230 -1.90 -5.50 -13.64
C ILE A 230 -1.63 -7.00 -13.50
N SER A 231 -1.59 -7.71 -14.62
CA SER A 231 -1.32 -9.15 -14.64
C SER A 231 0.10 -9.50 -15.07
N ASN A 232 0.72 -8.64 -15.89
CA ASN A 232 2.05 -8.83 -16.45
C ASN A 232 2.87 -7.53 -16.34
N LEU A 233 4.17 -7.70 -16.16
CA LEU A 233 5.16 -6.63 -16.15
C LEU A 233 6.34 -7.05 -17.02
N SER A 234 6.94 -6.12 -17.75
CA SER A 234 8.18 -6.38 -18.49
C SER A 234 9.41 -6.16 -17.61
N ALA A 235 10.52 -6.82 -17.97
CA ALA A 235 11.77 -6.78 -17.20
C ALA A 235 12.32 -5.36 -17.00
N GLU A 236 12.00 -4.44 -17.92
CA GLU A 236 12.50 -3.06 -17.95
C GLU A 236 11.43 -2.05 -17.49
N THR A 237 10.42 -2.49 -16.73
CA THR A 237 9.32 -1.61 -16.31
C THR A 237 9.78 -0.51 -15.35
N PHE A 238 10.69 -0.83 -14.42
CA PHE A 238 10.99 0.05 -13.28
C PHE A 238 12.35 0.78 -13.41
N PRO A 239 12.43 2.07 -13.05
CA PRO A 239 13.68 2.82 -13.05
C PRO A 239 14.55 2.45 -11.83
N SER A 240 15.87 2.64 -11.93
CA SER A 240 16.85 2.24 -10.91
C SER A 240 16.81 3.08 -9.63
N GLY A 241 16.22 4.28 -9.66
CA GLY A 241 16.16 5.22 -8.53
C GLY A 241 15.17 4.86 -7.41
N LEU A 242 14.33 3.84 -7.61
CA LEU A 242 13.23 3.54 -6.67
C LEU A 242 13.73 3.16 -5.28
N ARG A 243 13.07 3.76 -4.27
CA ARG A 243 13.21 3.44 -2.84
C ARG A 243 12.00 2.66 -2.32
N LYS A 244 10.82 2.87 -2.92
CA LYS A 244 9.56 2.26 -2.51
C LYS A 244 8.72 1.87 -3.73
N LEU A 245 8.37 0.60 -3.80
CA LEU A 245 7.54 0.04 -4.87
C LEU A 245 6.35 -0.71 -4.27
N ILE A 246 5.14 -0.26 -4.60
CA ILE A 246 3.90 -0.88 -4.12
C ILE A 246 3.12 -1.45 -5.31
N LEU A 247 3.11 -2.78 -5.41
CA LEU A 247 2.37 -3.57 -6.40
C LEU A 247 1.22 -4.36 -5.76
N LYS A 248 0.91 -4.07 -4.49
CA LYS A 248 -0.14 -4.73 -3.71
C LYS A 248 -1.49 -4.76 -4.42
N LYS A 249 -2.24 -5.86 -4.26
CA LYS A 249 -3.62 -5.98 -4.76
C LYS A 249 -3.68 -5.74 -6.28
N ASN A 250 -2.89 -6.52 -7.02
CA ASN A 250 -2.92 -6.61 -8.49
C ASN A 250 -3.26 -8.05 -8.90
N ALA A 251 -3.10 -8.39 -10.17
CA ALA A 251 -3.39 -9.71 -10.73
C ALA A 251 -2.11 -10.46 -11.14
N LEU A 252 -0.96 -10.15 -10.53
CA LEU A 252 0.33 -10.72 -10.91
C LEU A 252 0.36 -12.23 -10.62
N VAL A 253 0.61 -13.04 -11.64
CA VAL A 253 0.71 -14.51 -11.53
C VAL A 253 2.17 -14.96 -11.50
N GLN A 254 3.02 -14.28 -12.25
CA GLN A 254 4.47 -14.52 -12.33
C GLN A 254 5.20 -13.20 -12.49
N LEU A 255 6.51 -13.21 -12.22
CA LEU A 255 7.40 -12.06 -12.39
C LEU A 255 8.58 -12.47 -13.27
N PRO A 256 9.01 -11.63 -14.23
CA PRO A 256 10.29 -11.82 -14.89
C PRO A 256 11.42 -11.81 -13.86
N HIS A 257 12.37 -12.74 -13.94
CA HIS A 257 13.44 -12.87 -12.95
C HIS A 257 14.31 -11.60 -12.81
N THR A 258 14.47 -10.84 -13.91
CA THR A 258 15.32 -9.63 -13.95
C THR A 258 14.61 -8.34 -13.56
N ILE A 259 13.31 -8.37 -13.25
CA ILE A 259 12.48 -7.16 -13.09
C ILE A 259 12.97 -6.20 -12.00
N PHE A 260 13.68 -6.70 -10.99
CA PHE A 260 14.19 -5.90 -9.88
C PHE A 260 15.71 -5.71 -9.87
N HIS A 261 16.46 -6.29 -10.82
CA HIS A 261 17.93 -6.32 -10.78
C HIS A 261 18.61 -4.95 -10.68
N LYS A 262 17.96 -3.89 -11.17
CA LYS A 262 18.47 -2.50 -11.15
C LYS A 262 18.13 -1.73 -9.88
N LEU A 263 17.30 -2.28 -8.99
CA LEU A 263 16.70 -1.56 -7.87
C LEU A 263 17.59 -1.59 -6.62
N HIS A 264 18.88 -1.25 -6.75
CA HIS A 264 19.86 -1.34 -5.65
C HIS A 264 19.53 -0.47 -4.42
N HIS A 265 18.72 0.59 -4.62
CA HIS A 265 18.31 1.54 -3.58
C HIS A 265 16.93 1.25 -2.99
N ILE A 266 16.25 0.18 -3.42
CA ILE A 266 14.93 -0.16 -2.91
C ILE A 266 15.04 -0.50 -1.43
N THR A 267 14.13 0.06 -0.63
CA THR A 267 14.04 -0.20 0.81
C THR A 267 12.73 -0.87 1.19
N TYR A 268 11.68 -0.67 0.38
CA TYR A 268 10.35 -1.24 0.59
C TYR A 268 9.77 -1.79 -0.71
N LEU A 269 9.45 -3.09 -0.70
CA LEU A 269 8.81 -3.78 -1.82
C LEU A 269 7.57 -4.53 -1.32
N ASP A 270 6.39 -4.14 -1.83
CA ASP A 270 5.11 -4.76 -1.49
C ASP A 270 4.46 -5.40 -2.71
N LEU A 271 4.47 -6.73 -2.73
CA LEU A 271 3.87 -7.62 -3.72
C LEU A 271 2.64 -8.36 -3.15
N SER A 272 2.14 -7.94 -1.98
CA SER A 272 1.08 -8.65 -1.28
C SER A 272 -0.27 -8.63 -2.02
N GLN A 273 -1.17 -9.56 -1.71
CA GLN A 273 -2.50 -9.64 -2.35
C GLN A 273 -2.42 -9.78 -3.89
N ASN A 274 -1.47 -10.56 -4.39
CA ASN A 274 -1.39 -10.94 -5.81
C ASN A 274 -1.74 -12.43 -5.97
N GLN A 275 -1.38 -13.04 -7.10
CA GLN A 275 -1.67 -14.44 -7.42
C GLN A 275 -0.39 -15.25 -7.66
N LEU A 276 0.75 -14.83 -7.08
CA LEU A 276 2.03 -15.47 -7.26
C LEU A 276 2.02 -16.89 -6.68
N SER A 277 2.38 -17.89 -7.48
CA SER A 277 2.52 -19.29 -7.02
C SER A 277 3.94 -19.64 -6.56
N GLY A 278 4.91 -18.81 -6.92
CA GLY A 278 6.33 -18.95 -6.58
C GLY A 278 7.11 -17.75 -7.10
N VAL A 279 8.40 -17.69 -6.78
CA VAL A 279 9.32 -16.65 -7.23
C VAL A 279 10.64 -17.28 -7.71
N PRO A 280 11.29 -16.71 -8.74
CA PRO A 280 12.64 -17.12 -9.13
C PRO A 280 13.64 -16.99 -7.99
N SER A 281 14.66 -17.85 -7.97
CA SER A 281 15.68 -17.92 -6.92
C SER A 281 16.59 -16.69 -6.85
N ASP A 282 16.66 -15.93 -7.94
CA ASP A 282 17.49 -14.73 -8.14
C ASP A 282 16.65 -13.44 -8.15
N LEU A 283 15.33 -13.51 -7.94
CA LEU A 283 14.41 -12.37 -8.13
C LEU A 283 14.79 -11.13 -7.31
N PHE A 284 15.27 -11.33 -6.09
CA PHE A 284 15.66 -10.25 -5.18
C PHE A 284 17.18 -10.04 -5.12
N GLN A 285 17.93 -10.64 -6.04
CA GLN A 285 19.37 -10.45 -6.11
C GLN A 285 19.68 -8.96 -6.33
N ASN A 286 20.72 -8.48 -5.66
CA ASN A 286 21.21 -7.09 -5.69
C ASN A 286 20.33 -6.04 -4.99
N LEU A 287 19.24 -6.44 -4.31
CA LEU A 287 18.42 -5.52 -3.49
C LEU A 287 19.07 -5.25 -2.13
N ILE A 288 20.33 -4.83 -2.13
CA ILE A 288 21.20 -4.70 -0.94
C ILE A 288 20.68 -3.72 0.13
N SER A 289 19.82 -2.78 -0.27
CA SER A 289 19.21 -1.79 0.62
C SER A 289 17.82 -2.20 1.13
N LEU A 290 17.29 -3.36 0.71
CA LEU A 290 15.92 -3.76 1.00
C LEU A 290 15.74 -4.00 2.49
N LYS A 291 14.78 -3.29 3.10
CA LYS A 291 14.46 -3.38 4.52
C LYS A 291 13.16 -4.14 4.77
N LYS A 292 12.20 -4.03 3.86
CA LYS A 292 10.90 -4.69 4.00
C LYS A 292 10.43 -5.29 2.69
N LEU A 293 10.11 -6.58 2.76
CA LEU A 293 9.52 -7.37 1.68
C LEU A 293 8.18 -7.93 2.13
N ASP A 294 7.11 -7.59 1.41
CA ASP A 294 5.79 -8.14 1.65
C ASP A 294 5.33 -9.00 0.45
N LEU A 295 5.24 -10.31 0.69
CA LEU A 295 4.74 -11.32 -0.24
C LEU A 295 3.45 -11.97 0.29
N SER A 296 2.85 -11.40 1.34
CA SER A 296 1.66 -11.97 1.99
C SER A 296 0.43 -12.02 1.08
N GLU A 297 -0.52 -12.87 1.42
CA GLU A 297 -1.80 -12.98 0.67
C GLU A 297 -1.60 -13.31 -0.82
N ASN A 298 -0.63 -14.19 -1.12
CA ASN A 298 -0.40 -14.75 -2.45
C ASN A 298 -0.79 -16.26 -2.48
N ARG A 299 -0.30 -17.02 -3.45
CA ARG A 299 -0.54 -18.46 -3.59
C ARG A 299 0.77 -19.26 -3.56
N ILE A 300 1.81 -18.74 -2.90
CA ILE A 300 3.16 -19.29 -2.92
C ILE A 300 3.18 -20.63 -2.20
N THR A 301 3.62 -21.69 -2.88
CA THR A 301 3.68 -23.05 -2.32
C THR A 301 5.04 -23.44 -1.78
N ALA A 302 6.10 -22.87 -2.34
CA ALA A 302 7.48 -23.05 -1.90
C ALA A 302 8.32 -21.82 -2.26
N LEU A 303 9.42 -21.63 -1.53
CA LEU A 303 10.45 -20.63 -1.80
C LEU A 303 11.80 -21.34 -1.95
N PRO A 304 12.61 -21.00 -2.98
CA PRO A 304 13.98 -21.49 -3.08
C PRO A 304 14.80 -21.01 -1.89
N GLY A 305 15.66 -21.85 -1.31
CA GLY A 305 16.48 -21.48 -0.14
C GLY A 305 17.50 -20.38 -0.39
N SER A 306 17.73 -20.00 -1.65
CA SER A 306 18.64 -18.90 -2.01
C SER A 306 17.92 -17.57 -2.27
N VAL A 307 16.59 -17.51 -2.20
CA VAL A 307 15.80 -16.37 -2.68
C VAL A 307 16.07 -15.07 -1.91
N PHE A 308 16.54 -15.17 -0.66
CA PHE A 308 16.90 -14.02 0.18
C PHE A 308 18.42 -13.83 0.33
N ASN A 309 19.24 -14.56 -0.42
CA ASN A 309 20.70 -14.42 -0.35
C ASN A 309 21.14 -12.99 -0.66
N GLY A 310 22.05 -12.46 0.16
CA GLY A 310 22.58 -11.10 0.00
C GLY A 310 21.65 -9.96 0.45
N LEU A 311 20.45 -10.26 0.97
CA LEU A 311 19.55 -9.27 1.56
C LEU A 311 19.95 -8.94 3.01
N PHE A 312 21.18 -8.45 3.21
CA PHE A 312 21.74 -8.23 4.55
C PHE A 312 21.03 -7.13 5.35
N SER A 313 20.39 -6.17 4.67
CA SER A 313 19.70 -5.03 5.32
C SER A 313 18.24 -5.33 5.69
N ILE A 314 17.73 -6.53 5.40
CA ILE A 314 16.30 -6.82 5.53
C ILE A 314 15.88 -6.95 6.99
N LYS A 315 14.81 -6.24 7.33
CA LYS A 315 14.24 -6.18 8.68
C LYS A 315 12.89 -6.88 8.78
N ALA A 316 12.13 -6.94 7.70
CA ALA A 316 10.81 -7.55 7.70
C ALA A 316 10.56 -8.39 6.44
N ILE A 317 10.20 -9.66 6.66
CA ILE A 317 9.74 -10.60 5.63
C ILE A 317 8.32 -11.06 5.99
N HIS A 318 7.35 -10.67 5.17
CA HIS A 318 5.94 -11.00 5.36
C HIS A 318 5.50 -12.04 4.33
N LEU A 319 5.18 -13.24 4.80
CA LEU A 319 4.78 -14.41 3.98
C LEU A 319 3.44 -15.00 4.42
N GLN A 320 2.75 -14.36 5.36
CA GLN A 320 1.48 -14.85 5.90
C GLN A 320 0.40 -14.97 4.81
N LYS A 321 -0.56 -15.87 5.03
CA LYS A 321 -1.67 -16.14 4.08
C LYS A 321 -1.19 -16.55 2.69
N ASN A 322 -0.21 -17.46 2.64
CA ASN A 322 0.23 -18.16 1.44
C ASN A 322 -0.14 -19.65 1.53
N LYS A 323 0.52 -20.51 0.75
CA LYS A 323 0.32 -21.96 0.73
C LYS A 323 1.63 -22.72 0.98
N LEU A 324 2.56 -22.12 1.72
CA LEU A 324 3.88 -22.71 1.97
C LEU A 324 3.71 -24.04 2.70
N SER A 325 4.19 -25.14 2.10
CA SER A 325 4.13 -26.47 2.70
C SER A 325 5.42 -26.89 3.42
N SER A 326 6.53 -26.26 3.07
CA SER A 326 7.86 -26.51 3.64
C SER A 326 8.72 -25.26 3.53
N LEU A 327 9.76 -25.20 4.36
CA LEU A 327 10.82 -24.18 4.32
C LEU A 327 12.16 -24.89 4.09
N GLU A 328 13.04 -24.30 3.30
CA GLU A 328 14.42 -24.76 3.21
C GLU A 328 15.21 -24.27 4.43
N ALA A 329 16.09 -25.11 4.99
CA ALA A 329 16.80 -24.82 6.24
C ALA A 329 17.70 -23.57 6.13
N ASN A 330 18.21 -23.26 4.93
CA ASN A 330 19.10 -22.14 4.66
C ASN A 330 18.38 -20.88 4.15
N LEU A 331 17.04 -20.84 4.16
CA LEU A 331 16.27 -19.72 3.60
C LEU A 331 16.60 -18.36 4.25
N LEU A 332 16.98 -18.36 5.53
CA LEU A 332 17.27 -17.16 6.33
C LEU A 332 18.77 -17.01 6.69
N LYS A 333 19.66 -17.72 6.00
CA LYS A 333 21.09 -17.81 6.36
C LYS A 333 21.79 -16.46 6.50
N ASP A 334 21.42 -15.47 5.66
CA ASP A 334 22.06 -14.15 5.66
C ASP A 334 21.27 -13.10 6.47
N GLN A 335 20.13 -13.47 7.07
CA GLN A 335 19.14 -12.57 7.67
C GLN A 335 19.33 -12.37 9.18
N HIS A 336 20.55 -12.10 9.62
CA HIS A 336 20.88 -12.00 11.06
C HIS A 336 20.18 -10.83 11.77
N ASP A 337 19.88 -9.75 11.06
CA ASP A 337 19.31 -8.51 11.59
C ASP A 337 17.78 -8.41 11.44
N ILE A 338 17.10 -9.53 11.12
CA ILE A 338 15.66 -9.56 10.87
C ILE A 338 14.86 -9.29 12.16
N GLU A 339 13.88 -8.40 12.06
CA GLU A 339 13.02 -7.95 13.18
C GLU A 339 11.61 -8.53 13.10
N GLN A 340 11.15 -8.90 11.90
CA GLN A 340 9.81 -9.45 11.67
C GLN A 340 9.81 -10.57 10.65
N LEU A 341 9.29 -11.74 11.05
CA LEU A 341 9.08 -12.88 10.17
C LEU A 341 7.66 -13.42 10.32
N TYR A 342 6.81 -13.17 9.34
CA TYR A 342 5.41 -13.59 9.40
C TYR A 342 5.16 -14.78 8.48
N LEU A 343 4.88 -15.94 9.09
CA LEU A 343 4.63 -17.22 8.42
C LEU A 343 3.22 -17.77 8.70
N SER A 344 2.37 -16.99 9.39
CA SER A 344 1.03 -17.41 9.79
C SER A 344 0.13 -17.71 8.59
N MET A 345 -0.89 -18.55 8.81
CA MET A 345 -1.88 -18.90 7.79
C MET A 345 -1.23 -19.47 6.50
N ASN A 346 -0.31 -20.43 6.67
CA ASN A 346 0.30 -21.21 5.59
C ASN A 346 -0.08 -22.70 5.74
N SER A 347 0.66 -23.61 5.11
CA SER A 347 0.45 -25.05 5.17
C SER A 347 1.64 -25.80 5.77
N LEU A 348 2.40 -25.13 6.65
CA LEU A 348 3.58 -25.69 7.29
C LEU A 348 3.19 -26.74 8.33
N GLN A 349 3.81 -27.92 8.24
CA GLN A 349 3.62 -28.98 9.23
C GLN A 349 4.76 -29.07 10.24
N SER A 350 5.95 -28.59 9.88
CA SER A 350 7.14 -28.54 10.73
C SER A 350 8.03 -27.37 10.33
N ILE A 351 9.00 -27.06 11.20
CA ILE A 351 10.09 -26.12 10.92
C ILE A 351 11.39 -26.94 10.82
N PRO A 352 12.24 -26.72 9.81
CA PRO A 352 13.52 -27.40 9.71
C PRO A 352 14.40 -27.16 10.94
N GLN A 353 15.22 -28.15 11.28
CA GLN A 353 16.18 -27.99 12.37
C GLN A 353 17.15 -26.84 12.07
N GLY A 354 17.36 -25.99 13.06
CA GLY A 354 18.25 -24.83 12.97
C GLY A 354 17.70 -23.61 12.25
N PHE A 355 16.46 -23.68 11.72
CA PHE A 355 15.89 -22.60 10.91
C PHE A 355 15.80 -21.24 11.63
N PHE A 356 15.64 -21.25 12.95
CA PHE A 356 15.54 -20.05 13.77
C PHE A 356 16.80 -19.73 14.60
N ASP A 357 17.87 -20.50 14.45
CA ASP A 357 19.04 -20.39 15.34
C ASP A 357 19.80 -19.07 15.14
N ASP A 358 19.77 -18.51 13.93
CA ASP A 358 20.43 -17.27 13.56
C ASP A 358 19.56 -16.01 13.76
N LEU A 359 18.33 -16.16 14.28
CA LEU A 359 17.44 -15.02 14.50
C LEU A 359 17.84 -14.22 15.75
N ASP A 360 17.79 -12.89 15.66
CA ASP A 360 17.86 -12.01 16.82
C ASP A 360 16.76 -12.36 17.82
N PHE A 361 17.08 -12.33 19.11
CA PHE A 361 16.15 -12.55 20.22
C PHE A 361 15.03 -11.49 20.30
N GLN A 362 15.08 -10.43 19.49
CA GLN A 362 14.01 -9.43 19.35
C GLN A 362 13.12 -9.66 18.11
N CYS A 363 13.43 -10.66 17.28
CA CYS A 363 12.67 -10.96 16.07
C CYS A 363 11.25 -11.42 16.41
N VAL A 364 10.24 -10.68 15.93
CA VAL A 364 8.83 -11.00 16.11
C VAL A 364 8.37 -11.99 15.04
N VAL A 365 7.84 -13.13 15.47
CA VAL A 365 7.43 -14.23 14.58
C VAL A 365 5.93 -14.49 14.68
N GLN A 366 5.25 -14.65 13.54
CA GLN A 366 3.86 -15.11 13.49
C GLN A 366 3.77 -16.51 12.88
N LEU A 367 3.18 -17.46 13.61
CA LEU A 367 3.17 -18.89 13.24
C LEU A 367 1.77 -19.54 13.28
N HIS A 368 0.78 -18.84 13.80
CA HIS A 368 -0.59 -19.36 13.95
C HIS A 368 -1.23 -19.73 12.61
N GLY A 369 -2.23 -20.63 12.63
CA GLY A 369 -2.95 -21.03 11.42
C GLY A 369 -2.14 -21.88 10.43
N ASN A 370 -1.12 -22.60 10.91
CA ASN A 370 -0.41 -23.65 10.18
C ASN A 370 -0.80 -25.03 10.74
N PRO A 371 -0.90 -26.08 9.91
CA PRO A 371 -1.28 -27.42 10.34
C PRO A 371 -0.11 -28.19 10.99
N TRP A 372 0.36 -27.73 12.16
CA TRP A 372 1.53 -28.30 12.82
C TRP A 372 1.35 -29.79 13.15
N ARG A 373 2.32 -30.62 12.73
CA ARG A 373 2.40 -32.04 13.03
C ARG A 373 3.27 -32.25 14.27
N CYS A 374 2.61 -32.42 15.42
CA CYS A 374 3.21 -32.57 16.75
C CYS A 374 3.69 -34.01 17.00
N ASP A 375 4.60 -34.50 16.18
CA ASP A 375 5.31 -35.77 16.40
C ASP A 375 6.77 -35.54 16.84
N CYS A 376 7.60 -36.58 16.81
CA CYS A 376 9.01 -36.46 17.20
C CYS A 376 9.82 -35.50 16.30
N GLY A 377 9.38 -35.22 15.08
CA GLY A 377 10.03 -34.27 14.18
C GLY A 377 9.84 -32.81 14.61
N LEU A 378 8.88 -32.53 15.49
CA LEU A 378 8.58 -31.16 15.93
C LEU A 378 9.41 -30.72 17.15
N GLN A 379 10.23 -31.60 17.73
CA GLN A 379 10.92 -31.33 19.01
C GLN A 379 11.77 -30.06 18.99
N TYR A 380 12.54 -29.81 17.91
CA TYR A 380 13.31 -28.58 17.74
C TYR A 380 12.41 -27.34 17.84
N PHE A 381 11.33 -27.32 17.06
CA PHE A 381 10.41 -26.19 17.00
C PHE A 381 9.67 -25.98 18.33
N PHE A 382 9.29 -27.07 18.99
CA PHE A 382 8.67 -27.04 20.32
C PHE A 382 9.60 -26.40 21.36
N ASP A 383 10.88 -26.83 21.40
CA ASP A 383 11.87 -26.29 22.32
C ASP A 383 12.12 -24.80 22.04
N TRP A 384 12.24 -24.42 20.76
CA TRP A 384 12.41 -23.03 20.36
C TRP A 384 11.21 -22.16 20.77
N LEU A 385 9.98 -22.64 20.57
CA LEU A 385 8.76 -21.92 20.94
C LEU A 385 8.68 -21.63 22.43
N ARG A 386 8.98 -22.62 23.28
CA ARG A 386 8.98 -22.45 24.75
C ARG A 386 10.05 -21.49 25.23
N TYR A 387 11.19 -21.42 24.55
CA TYR A 387 12.24 -20.46 24.89
C TYR A 387 11.90 -19.02 24.45
N ASN A 388 11.20 -18.88 23.31
CA ASN A 388 10.95 -17.59 22.65
C ASN A 388 9.49 -17.12 22.73
N GLU A 389 8.72 -17.56 23.72
CA GLU A 389 7.26 -17.31 23.80
C GLU A 389 6.87 -15.83 23.70
N ARG A 390 7.72 -14.92 24.22
CA ARG A 390 7.47 -13.46 24.21
C ARG A 390 7.55 -12.84 22.81
N ASN A 391 8.24 -13.50 21.89
CA ASN A 391 8.51 -13.00 20.54
C ASN A 391 7.54 -13.59 19.51
N VAL A 392 6.72 -14.56 19.92
CA VAL A 392 5.73 -15.20 19.05
C VAL A 392 4.39 -14.52 19.23
N GLU A 393 3.99 -13.73 18.24
CA GLU A 393 2.67 -13.11 18.21
C GLU A 393 1.57 -14.17 18.08
N ASP A 394 0.47 -13.96 18.79
CA ASP A 394 -0.69 -14.86 18.78
C ASP A 394 -0.33 -16.33 19.12
N LEU A 395 0.66 -16.56 19.98
CA LEU A 395 1.11 -17.90 20.41
C LEU A 395 -0.03 -18.79 20.90
N THR A 396 -1.04 -18.20 21.53
CA THR A 396 -2.24 -18.92 22.02
C THR A 396 -3.06 -19.58 20.90
N ARG A 397 -2.81 -19.19 19.63
CA ARG A 397 -3.47 -19.66 18.41
C ARG A 397 -2.61 -20.65 17.61
N VAL A 398 -1.52 -21.13 18.19
CA VAL A 398 -0.64 -22.16 17.61
C VAL A 398 -1.06 -23.53 18.17
N TYR A 399 -1.66 -24.37 17.33
CA TYR A 399 -2.24 -25.66 17.73
C TYR A 399 -1.63 -26.81 16.92
N CYS A 400 -1.66 -28.00 17.51
CA CYS A 400 -1.38 -29.25 16.82
C CYS A 400 -2.56 -29.64 15.93
N GLU A 401 -2.31 -29.92 14.66
CA GLU A 401 -3.31 -30.46 13.72
C GLU A 401 -3.21 -31.98 13.62
N ALA A 402 -2.01 -32.53 13.81
CA ALA A 402 -1.75 -33.97 13.82
C ALA A 402 -0.71 -34.31 14.90
N PRO A 403 -0.64 -35.57 15.38
CA PRO A 403 -1.60 -36.66 15.15
C PRO A 403 -2.95 -36.43 15.87
N GLU A 404 -3.99 -37.19 15.50
CA GLU A 404 -5.37 -37.02 16.02
C GLU A 404 -5.47 -37.02 17.55
N VAL A 405 -4.61 -37.77 18.24
CA VAL A 405 -4.61 -37.89 19.71
C VAL A 405 -4.40 -36.55 20.41
N ILE A 406 -3.58 -35.66 19.83
CA ILE A 406 -3.25 -34.35 20.39
C ILE A 406 -3.73 -33.20 19.49
N ARG A 407 -4.59 -33.51 18.53
CA ARG A 407 -5.18 -32.49 17.65
C ARG A 407 -5.97 -31.46 18.46
N GLY A 408 -5.91 -30.20 18.03
CA GLY A 408 -6.56 -29.07 18.69
C GLY A 408 -5.88 -28.60 19.99
N HIS A 409 -4.88 -29.34 20.50
CA HIS A 409 -4.11 -28.89 21.67
C HIS A 409 -3.21 -27.72 21.28
N ARG A 410 -3.09 -26.74 22.19
CA ARG A 410 -2.11 -25.67 22.04
C ARG A 410 -0.72 -26.27 22.09
N LEU A 411 0.10 -25.96 21.09
CA LEU A 411 1.41 -26.58 20.91
C LEU A 411 2.27 -26.44 22.18
N VAL A 412 2.35 -25.25 22.76
CA VAL A 412 3.15 -24.99 23.98
C VAL A 412 2.62 -25.72 25.22
N SER A 413 1.37 -26.16 25.22
CA SER A 413 0.72 -26.89 26.33
C SER A 413 0.86 -28.41 26.22
N VAL A 414 1.40 -28.94 25.12
CA VAL A 414 1.64 -30.38 24.95
C VAL A 414 2.84 -30.81 25.81
N ASP A 415 2.77 -32.01 26.40
CA ASP A 415 3.90 -32.59 27.12
C ASP A 415 4.95 -33.07 26.11
N LYS A 416 6.24 -32.79 26.36
CA LYS A 416 7.30 -33.09 25.39
C LYS A 416 7.37 -34.59 25.08
N GLU A 417 7.04 -35.43 26.05
CA GLU A 417 6.97 -36.88 25.95
C GLU A 417 5.85 -37.37 25.00
N GLN A 418 4.88 -36.53 24.67
CA GLN A 418 3.82 -36.82 23.68
C GLN A 418 4.29 -36.59 22.24
N LEU A 419 5.40 -35.88 22.02
CA LEU A 419 6.01 -35.65 20.71
C LEU A 419 6.82 -36.88 20.27
N VAL A 420 6.11 -37.97 19.97
CA VAL A 420 6.68 -39.26 19.58
C VAL A 420 6.29 -39.66 18.17
N CYS A 421 7.21 -40.33 17.47
CA CYS A 421 6.90 -41.00 16.22
C CYS A 421 6.60 -42.47 16.53
N GLY A 422 5.39 -42.93 16.20
CA GLY A 422 5.05 -44.34 16.33
C GLY A 422 5.94 -45.19 15.42
N LYS A 423 6.63 -46.19 15.97
CA LYS A 423 7.20 -47.28 15.16
C LYS A 423 6.03 -48.20 14.75
N ASN A 424 5.76 -48.31 13.46
CA ASN A 424 4.86 -49.27 12.79
C ASN A 424 3.75 -49.90 13.66
N SER A 425 2.56 -49.32 13.66
CA SER A 425 1.32 -50.05 13.95
C SER A 425 0.87 -50.84 12.71
N SER A 426 1.69 -51.78 12.24
CA SER A 426 1.27 -52.81 11.26
C SER A 426 2.25 -53.99 11.15
N SER A 427 2.67 -54.61 12.26
CA SER A 427 3.16 -56.01 12.31
C SER A 427 3.83 -56.28 13.65
N GLU A 428 3.05 -56.69 14.67
CA GLU A 428 3.53 -57.49 15.81
C GLU A 428 2.38 -57.64 16.82
N LEU A 429 1.44 -58.53 16.48
CA LEU A 429 0.50 -59.11 17.44
C LEU A 429 0.12 -60.50 16.92
N GLN A 430 1.12 -61.37 16.73
CA GLN A 430 0.93 -62.82 16.78
C GLN A 430 2.16 -63.43 17.44
N GLY A 431 2.01 -63.80 18.71
CA GLY A 431 3.06 -64.44 19.48
C GLY A 431 2.67 -64.59 20.95
N SER A 432 1.65 -65.39 21.25
CA SER A 432 1.60 -66.06 22.55
C SER A 432 0.99 -67.46 22.42
N SER A 433 1.88 -68.42 22.56
CA SER A 433 1.71 -69.86 22.76
C SER A 433 0.69 -70.24 23.84
N VAL A 434 -0.10 -71.30 23.57
CA VAL A 434 -0.86 -72.07 24.55
C VAL A 434 -0.29 -73.50 24.61
N PRO A 435 -0.09 -74.12 25.78
CA PRO A 435 0.42 -75.49 25.88
C PRO A 435 -0.70 -76.57 25.96
N ASN A 436 -0.41 -77.72 25.35
CA ASN A 436 -0.88 -79.11 25.56
C ASN A 436 -2.31 -79.40 26.06
N VAL A 437 -3.03 -80.24 25.30
CA VAL A 437 -3.66 -81.48 25.82
C VAL A 437 -3.59 -82.58 24.74
N THR A 438 -3.15 -83.76 25.19
CA THR A 438 -3.02 -85.05 24.51
C THR A 438 -4.37 -85.73 24.23
N GLU A 439 -4.59 -86.25 23.02
CA GLU A 439 -5.70 -87.15 22.67
C GLU A 439 -5.29 -88.63 22.84
N ILE A 440 -6.19 -89.42 23.41
CA ILE A 440 -6.19 -90.90 23.47
C ILE A 440 -7.41 -91.38 22.64
N PRO A 441 -7.31 -92.48 21.88
CA PRO A 441 -8.28 -92.88 20.86
C PRO A 441 -9.46 -93.67 21.43
N VAL A 442 -10.58 -93.69 20.69
CA VAL A 442 -11.70 -94.61 20.91
C VAL A 442 -11.99 -95.35 19.61
N ASP A 443 -11.85 -96.67 19.69
CA ASP A 443 -12.27 -97.69 18.73
C ASP A 443 -13.79 -97.67 18.48
N GLY A 444 -14.17 -98.19 17.32
CA GLY A 444 -15.17 -99.26 17.28
C GLY A 444 -16.59 -98.89 16.85
N ASP A 445 -16.84 -99.21 15.58
CA ASP A 445 -17.92 -100.11 15.15
C ASP A 445 -19.18 -99.56 14.46
N ASP A 446 -19.36 -100.15 13.27
CA ASP A 446 -20.57 -100.63 12.59
C ASP A 446 -21.48 -99.61 11.88
N GLU A 447 -21.45 -99.57 10.55
CA GLU A 447 -22.06 -100.48 9.56
C GLU A 447 -23.28 -99.78 8.94
N ASP A 448 -23.24 -99.50 7.64
CA ASP A 448 -23.94 -100.30 6.62
C ASP A 448 -24.38 -99.45 5.41
N GLY A 449 -24.24 -100.04 4.21
CA GLY A 449 -25.32 -100.02 3.22
C GLY A 449 -25.26 -99.08 2.00
N GLY A 450 -24.74 -99.62 0.88
CA GLY A 450 -25.31 -99.50 -0.49
C GLY A 450 -24.83 -98.31 -1.34
N GLY A 451 -24.12 -98.51 -2.47
CA GLY A 451 -24.58 -99.14 -3.73
C GLY A 451 -24.94 -98.01 -4.72
N ILE A 452 -24.44 -97.88 -5.95
CA ILE A 452 -23.93 -98.79 -6.99
C ILE A 452 -22.83 -98.06 -7.76
#